data_AF-J1SR02-F1
#
_entry.id   AF-J1SR02-F1
#
_cell.length_a   1.000
_cell.length_b   1.000
_cell.length_c   1.000
_cell.angle_alpha   90.00
_cell.angle_beta   90.00
_cell.angle_gamma   90.00
#
_symmetry.space_group_name_H-M   'P 1'
#
loop_
_entity.id
_entity.type
_entity.pdbx_description
1 polymer ?
#
loop_
_entity_poly.entity_id
_entity_poly.type
_entity_poly.pdbx_seq_one_letter_code
_entity_poly.pdbx_strand_id
1 'polypeptide(L)'
;MKRRVKAYVFSLAAGIGLLAADMGNADNIPFFVSRDVPDYRALMTVQEADRATITHLRSVLHHHGWTRVEEYSSGGTGVSYGSFFDNILLSTWKAHDDEDVTDMTITKVVPLRRGISVKNTTEVGTAPRPAGEACKWWEVIDKPELKGTFGPFAYSCLSHDGIELATKQLIKRKEPYGETQLIKLERTSVAESEVRPPKRLFDPAFWLKPLRNYPNRPANLPDFEARMIDGRSEKRVLRHYPWRYEEERGSDGRVGFSVWNMLDDQRLTVGYSKNERHFEARRSSIGFRSSSNLTVIEIGPTDLKKSGRYLGESCAWFETTHYADAGRSECLTPDGVALKVEFSSWVGLGENYTAVEVKRRPVDLKEMIPPPELIDPSSWGFTVSD
;
A
#
# COMPACT_ATOMS: atom_id res chain seq x y z
N MET A 1 -31.27 -34.28 16.67
CA MET A 1 -31.10 -33.51 15.41
C MET A 1 -31.44 -32.05 15.74
N LYS A 2 -30.63 -31.01 15.55
CA LYS A 2 -29.53 -30.72 14.63
C LYS A 2 -28.65 -29.61 15.26
N ARG A 3 -27.34 -29.80 15.09
CA ARG A 3 -26.29 -28.82 14.75
C ARG A 3 -26.12 -27.57 15.62
N ARG A 4 -25.16 -27.67 16.55
CA ARG A 4 -24.27 -26.56 16.92
C ARG A 4 -23.47 -26.14 15.69
N VAL A 5 -23.64 -24.90 15.24
CA VAL A 5 -22.73 -24.26 14.27
C VAL A 5 -21.70 -23.49 15.10
N LYS A 6 -20.46 -23.99 15.12
CA LYS A 6 -19.29 -23.20 15.52
C LYS A 6 -18.91 -22.36 14.31
N ALA A 7 -19.11 -21.05 14.36
CA ALA A 7 -18.56 -20.11 13.39
C ALA A 7 -17.24 -19.58 13.95
N TYR A 8 -16.16 -19.76 13.18
CA TYR A 8 -14.83 -19.26 13.50
C TYR A 8 -14.79 -17.74 13.28
N VAL A 9 -14.31 -17.03 14.29
CA VAL A 9 -14.17 -15.57 14.34
C VAL A 9 -12.85 -15.19 13.68
N PHE A 10 -12.90 -14.50 12.53
CA PHE A 10 -11.76 -13.82 11.94
C PHE A 10 -11.87 -12.32 12.22
N SER A 11 -10.91 -11.81 12.99
CA SER A 11 -10.71 -10.39 13.29
C SER A 11 -10.15 -9.67 12.07
N LEU A 12 -10.73 -8.53 11.68
CA LEU A 12 -10.14 -7.58 10.74
C LEU A 12 -10.25 -6.17 11.33
N ALA A 13 -9.10 -5.54 11.47
CA ALA A 13 -8.91 -4.16 11.85
C ALA A 13 -9.52 -3.25 10.76
N ALA A 14 -10.28 -2.24 11.16
CA ALA A 14 -10.87 -1.26 10.25
C ALA A 14 -10.28 0.11 10.53
N GLY A 15 -9.50 0.63 9.57
CA GLY A 15 -8.95 1.98 9.60
C GLY A 15 -7.73 2.09 8.70
N ILE A 16 -7.96 2.27 7.39
CA ILE A 16 -7.03 2.25 6.24
C ILE A 16 -6.95 0.86 5.60
N GLY A 17 -7.71 0.72 4.51
CA GLY A 17 -7.79 -0.49 3.71
C GLY A 17 -8.64 -0.27 2.46
N LEU A 18 -8.41 0.83 1.74
CA LEU A 18 -8.56 0.79 0.29
C LEU A 18 -7.24 0.31 -0.29
N LEU A 19 -6.91 -0.92 0.04
CA LEU A 19 -6.05 -1.76 -0.76
C LEU A 19 -6.72 -3.12 -0.68
N ALA A 20 -7.19 -3.62 -1.82
CA ALA A 20 -7.08 -5.05 -2.01
C ALA A 20 -5.66 -5.39 -1.52
N ALA A 21 -5.55 -6.28 -0.55
CA ALA A 21 -4.29 -6.92 -0.27
C ALA A 21 -3.91 -7.60 -1.58
N ASP A 22 -3.19 -6.87 -2.42
CA ASP A 22 -2.48 -7.36 -3.57
C ASP A 22 -1.30 -8.10 -2.94
N MET A 23 -1.62 -9.28 -2.41
CA MET A 23 -0.69 -10.23 -1.83
C MET A 23 0.29 -10.55 -2.94
N GLY A 24 1.42 -9.82 -3.01
CA GLY A 24 2.51 -10.00 -3.95
C GLY A 24 2.09 -10.84 -5.15
N ASN A 25 1.18 -10.30 -5.97
CA ASN A 25 0.72 -11.04 -7.12
C ASN A 25 1.98 -11.32 -7.95
N ALA A 26 2.05 -12.50 -8.57
CA ALA A 26 3.10 -12.84 -9.54
C ALA A 26 3.24 -11.78 -10.66
N ASP A 27 2.33 -10.79 -10.70
CA ASP A 27 2.38 -9.62 -11.54
C ASP A 27 3.43 -8.58 -11.12
N ASN A 28 3.80 -8.39 -9.85
CA ASN A 28 4.71 -7.28 -9.49
C ASN A 28 6.19 -7.70 -9.43
N ILE A 29 6.47 -8.94 -9.01
CA ILE A 29 7.81 -9.57 -9.04
C ILE A 29 7.67 -11.03 -9.48
N PRO A 30 8.70 -11.62 -10.11
CA PRO A 30 8.65 -12.98 -10.61
C PRO A 30 8.40 -14.02 -9.51
N PHE A 31 7.68 -15.07 -9.87
CA PHE A 31 7.52 -16.25 -9.03
C PHE A 31 8.79 -17.11 -9.04
N PHE A 32 9.21 -17.58 -7.86
CA PHE A 32 10.37 -18.47 -7.70
C PHE A 32 10.02 -19.71 -6.87
N VAL A 33 10.51 -20.88 -7.28
CA VAL A 33 10.35 -22.15 -6.55
C VAL A 33 11.51 -22.45 -5.60
N SER A 34 12.67 -21.82 -5.79
CA SER A 34 13.86 -21.93 -4.95
C SER A 34 14.56 -20.57 -4.81
N ARG A 35 15.39 -20.41 -3.77
CA ARG A 35 16.23 -19.21 -3.60
C ARG A 35 17.46 -19.22 -4.54
N ASP A 36 17.79 -20.38 -5.11
CA ASP A 36 19.00 -20.61 -5.93
C ASP A 36 18.77 -20.25 -7.41
N VAL A 37 18.20 -19.08 -7.68
CA VAL A 37 17.99 -18.56 -9.04
C VAL A 37 19.23 -17.73 -9.42
N PRO A 38 19.81 -17.91 -10.62
CA PRO A 38 20.99 -17.15 -11.03
C PRO A 38 20.65 -15.67 -11.23
N ASP A 39 21.68 -14.83 -11.29
CA ASP A 39 21.52 -13.46 -11.75
C ASP A 39 21.06 -13.44 -13.22
N TYR A 40 20.09 -12.57 -13.52
CA TYR A 40 19.62 -12.42 -14.90
C TYR A 40 19.03 -11.05 -15.18
N ARG A 41 18.98 -10.73 -16.48
CA ARG A 41 18.22 -9.64 -17.06
C ARG A 41 17.22 -10.21 -18.04
N ALA A 42 15.95 -9.87 -17.90
CA ALA A 42 14.90 -10.28 -18.82
C ALA A 42 14.14 -9.07 -19.34
N LEU A 43 13.79 -9.12 -20.62
CA LEU A 43 12.84 -8.20 -21.24
C LEU A 43 11.61 -9.01 -21.66
N MET A 44 10.44 -8.54 -21.26
CA MET A 44 9.16 -9.23 -21.43
C MET A 44 8.12 -8.26 -22.02
N THR A 45 7.13 -8.81 -22.72
CA THR A 45 5.88 -8.12 -23.03
C THR A 45 4.83 -8.45 -21.98
N VAL A 46 4.02 -7.47 -21.60
CA VAL A 46 2.84 -7.64 -20.74
C VAL A 46 1.60 -7.29 -21.54
N GLN A 47 0.60 -8.15 -21.49
CA GLN A 47 -0.72 -7.92 -22.05
C GLN A 47 -1.74 -7.85 -20.90
N GLU A 48 -2.34 -6.67 -20.72
CA GLU A 48 -3.30 -6.39 -19.65
C GLU A 48 -4.72 -6.88 -19.96
N ALA A 49 -5.49 -7.07 -18.90
CA ALA A 49 -6.80 -7.71 -18.95
C ALA A 49 -7.96 -6.83 -19.35
N ASP A 50 -7.93 -5.55 -18.99
CA ASP A 50 -8.94 -4.57 -19.34
C ASP A 50 -8.66 -3.91 -20.70
N ARG A 51 -7.45 -4.11 -21.24
CA ARG A 51 -6.96 -3.50 -22.48
C ARG A 51 -6.10 -4.48 -23.28
N ALA A 52 -6.67 -5.61 -23.68
CA ALA A 52 -5.97 -6.67 -24.42
C ALA A 52 -5.25 -6.21 -25.72
N THR A 53 -5.50 -5.01 -26.22
CA THR A 53 -4.79 -4.40 -27.36
C THR A 53 -3.53 -3.62 -26.99
N ILE A 54 -3.31 -3.35 -25.70
CA ILE A 54 -2.14 -2.63 -25.21
C ILE A 54 -1.14 -3.65 -24.68
N THR A 55 -0.05 -3.79 -25.42
CA THR A 55 1.13 -4.52 -24.96
C THR A 55 2.16 -3.51 -24.48
N HIS A 56 2.69 -3.72 -23.29
CA HIS A 56 3.72 -2.85 -22.74
C HIS A 56 4.98 -3.63 -22.36
N LEU A 57 6.10 -2.93 -22.20
CA LEU A 57 7.39 -3.57 -21.92
C LEU A 57 7.63 -3.66 -20.41
N ARG A 58 8.14 -4.82 -20.00
CA ARG A 58 8.58 -5.14 -18.64
C ARG A 58 10.04 -5.57 -18.67
N SER A 59 10.88 -4.89 -17.89
CA SER A 59 12.27 -5.27 -17.65
C SER A 59 12.41 -5.86 -16.26
N VAL A 60 13.10 -6.98 -16.13
CA VAL A 60 13.33 -7.68 -14.86
C VAL A 60 14.83 -7.86 -14.66
N LEU A 61 15.33 -7.41 -13.51
CA LEU A 61 16.69 -7.66 -13.04
C LEU A 61 16.61 -8.48 -11.76
N HIS A 62 17.39 -9.55 -11.67
CA HIS A 62 17.45 -10.40 -10.49
C HIS A 62 18.89 -10.55 -9.99
N HIS A 63 19.07 -10.45 -8.68
CA HIS A 63 20.34 -10.70 -8.00
C HIS A 63 20.10 -11.25 -6.59
N HIS A 64 20.61 -12.45 -6.30
CA HIS A 64 20.54 -13.10 -4.98
C HIS A 64 19.16 -13.01 -4.26
N GLY A 65 18.06 -13.27 -4.97
CA GLY A 65 16.71 -13.28 -4.41
C GLY A 65 16.05 -11.90 -4.32
N TRP A 66 16.71 -10.85 -4.79
CA TRP A 66 16.17 -9.50 -4.97
C TRP A 66 15.87 -9.26 -6.44
N THR A 67 14.74 -8.61 -6.70
CA THR A 67 14.31 -8.26 -8.06
C THR A 67 14.01 -6.78 -8.15
N ARG A 68 14.44 -6.15 -9.26
CA ARG A 68 13.88 -4.89 -9.76
C ARG A 68 13.08 -5.17 -11.02
N VAL A 69 11.82 -4.79 -11.03
CA VAL A 69 10.92 -4.85 -12.18
C VAL A 69 10.58 -3.44 -12.59
N GLU A 70 10.68 -3.13 -13.87
CA GLU A 70 10.34 -1.83 -14.43
C GLU A 70 9.36 -2.03 -15.60
N GLU A 71 8.22 -1.35 -15.52
CA GLU A 71 7.14 -1.44 -16.50
C GLU A 71 6.86 -0.08 -17.11
N TYR A 72 6.82 -0.04 -18.44
CA TYR A 72 6.64 1.19 -19.20
C TYR A 72 5.27 1.19 -19.87
N SER A 73 4.33 2.00 -19.39
CA SER A 73 3.02 2.16 -20.02
C SER A 73 2.87 3.55 -20.63
N SER A 74 1.77 3.77 -21.36
CA SER A 74 1.46 5.11 -21.92
C SER A 74 1.17 6.16 -20.85
N GLY A 75 0.85 5.75 -19.61
CA GLY A 75 0.54 6.64 -18.50
C GLY A 75 1.73 6.99 -17.61
N GLY A 76 2.83 6.25 -17.71
CA GLY A 76 3.98 6.42 -16.81
C GLY A 76 4.86 5.18 -16.71
N THR A 77 5.75 5.20 -15.73
CA THR A 77 6.68 4.11 -15.43
C THR A 77 6.45 3.63 -14.00
N GLY A 78 6.20 2.33 -13.87
CA GLY A 78 6.18 1.64 -12.58
C GLY A 78 7.53 0.99 -12.32
N VAL A 79 8.06 1.12 -11.10
CA VAL A 79 9.26 0.37 -10.68
C VAL A 79 8.97 -0.34 -9.37
N SER A 80 9.14 -1.65 -9.36
CA SER A 80 8.97 -2.53 -8.22
C SER A 80 10.30 -3.13 -7.78
N TYR A 81 10.54 -3.15 -6.47
CA TYR A 81 11.69 -3.78 -5.82
C TYR A 81 11.19 -4.78 -4.81
N GLY A 82 11.66 -6.02 -4.84
CA GLY A 82 11.15 -6.99 -3.88
C GLY A 82 11.96 -8.26 -3.78
N SER A 83 11.63 -9.02 -2.73
CA SER A 83 12.10 -10.37 -2.55
C SER A 83 10.91 -11.29 -2.33
N PHE A 84 10.74 -12.25 -3.24
CA PHE A 84 9.62 -13.18 -3.23
C PHE A 84 9.57 -13.99 -1.93
N PHE A 85 10.70 -14.52 -1.48
CA PHE A 85 10.74 -15.38 -0.29
C PHE A 85 10.68 -14.61 1.03
N ASP A 86 11.06 -13.34 1.03
CA ASP A 86 10.97 -12.49 2.23
C ASP A 86 9.62 -11.79 2.30
N ASN A 87 8.78 -11.93 1.27
CA ASN A 87 7.42 -11.39 1.14
C ASN A 87 7.35 -9.87 1.37
N ILE A 88 8.29 -9.17 0.74
CA ILE A 88 8.45 -7.73 0.82
C ILE A 88 8.45 -7.19 -0.62
N LEU A 89 7.62 -6.19 -0.86
CA LEU A 89 7.50 -5.48 -2.13
C LEU A 89 7.45 -3.97 -1.86
N LEU A 90 8.28 -3.22 -2.57
CA LEU A 90 8.19 -1.77 -2.72
C LEU A 90 7.81 -1.50 -4.16
N SER A 91 6.75 -0.75 -4.40
CA SER A 91 6.32 -0.36 -5.74
C SER A 91 6.27 1.15 -5.82
N THR A 92 6.71 1.70 -6.95
CA THR A 92 6.72 3.13 -7.23
C THR A 92 6.00 3.41 -8.52
N TRP A 93 5.43 4.60 -8.63
CA TRP A 93 4.85 5.11 -9.87
C TRP A 93 5.39 6.50 -10.17
N LYS A 94 5.68 6.73 -11.43
CA LYS A 94 6.04 8.04 -11.99
C LYS A 94 5.19 8.28 -13.23
N ALA A 95 4.35 9.31 -13.21
CA ALA A 95 3.62 9.70 -14.42
C ALA A 95 4.57 10.19 -15.52
N HIS A 96 4.17 10.04 -16.79
CA HIS A 96 5.02 10.41 -17.92
C HIS A 96 5.38 11.91 -17.96
N ASP A 97 4.49 12.78 -17.47
CA ASP A 97 4.66 14.23 -17.44
C ASP A 97 5.29 14.75 -16.14
N ASP A 98 5.57 13.88 -15.18
CA ASP A 98 6.25 14.26 -13.94
C ASP A 98 7.77 14.13 -14.04
N GLU A 99 8.46 15.03 -13.34
CA GLU A 99 9.92 14.99 -13.25
C GLU A 99 10.40 13.83 -12.36
N ASP A 100 9.56 13.39 -11.40
CA ASP A 100 9.95 12.46 -10.35
C ASP A 100 8.81 11.53 -9.91
N VAL A 101 9.13 10.54 -9.07
CA VAL A 101 8.19 9.57 -8.50
C VAL A 101 7.08 10.29 -7.72
N THR A 102 5.83 9.95 -8.02
CA THR A 102 4.64 10.52 -7.38
C THR A 102 4.05 9.64 -6.30
N ASP A 103 4.22 8.33 -6.41
CA ASP A 103 3.63 7.37 -5.48
C ASP A 103 4.65 6.28 -5.13
N MET A 104 4.60 5.84 -3.88
CA MET A 104 5.32 4.68 -3.39
C MET A 104 4.46 3.90 -2.40
N THR A 105 4.47 2.59 -2.54
CA THR A 105 3.91 1.66 -1.55
C THR A 105 4.98 0.67 -1.11
N ILE A 106 4.94 0.28 0.17
CA ILE A 106 5.66 -0.89 0.66
C ILE A 106 4.65 -1.80 1.33
N THR A 107 4.64 -3.07 0.94
CA THR A 107 3.80 -4.08 1.56
C THR A 107 4.70 -5.22 2.05
N LYS A 108 4.55 -5.53 3.34
CA LYS A 108 5.22 -6.65 4.00
C LYS A 108 4.17 -7.46 4.75
N VAL A 109 3.85 -8.63 4.21
CA VAL A 109 2.87 -9.53 4.81
C VAL A 109 3.64 -10.61 5.57
N VAL A 110 3.34 -10.79 6.86
CA VAL A 110 3.83 -11.95 7.60
C VAL A 110 3.21 -13.17 6.92
N PRO A 111 4.00 -14.17 6.48
CA PRO A 111 3.45 -15.30 5.74
C PRO A 111 2.32 -15.93 6.54
N LEU A 112 1.08 -15.70 6.12
CA LEU A 112 -0.05 -16.47 6.63
C LEU A 112 0.29 -17.91 6.27
N ARG A 113 0.50 -18.72 7.31
CA ARG A 113 0.72 -20.17 7.27
C ARG A 113 0.25 -20.77 5.93
N ARG A 114 1.21 -21.06 5.02
CA ARG A 114 1.02 -21.86 3.80
C ARG A 114 -0.17 -21.43 2.93
N GLY A 115 -0.06 -20.28 2.24
CA GLY A 115 -1.08 -19.80 1.30
C GLY A 115 -0.79 -20.05 -0.18
N ILE A 116 0.49 -20.16 -0.59
CA ILE A 116 0.86 -20.49 -1.96
C ILE A 116 1.09 -22.01 -2.03
N SER A 117 0.10 -22.75 -2.53
CA SER A 117 0.35 -24.13 -2.94
C SER A 117 0.69 -24.13 -4.42
N VAL A 118 1.88 -24.60 -4.75
CA VAL A 118 2.32 -24.70 -6.13
C VAL A 118 2.03 -26.12 -6.59
N LYS A 119 1.27 -26.26 -7.67
CA LYS A 119 1.05 -27.56 -8.31
C LYS A 119 1.75 -27.55 -9.66
N ASN A 120 2.71 -28.45 -9.82
CA ASN A 120 3.28 -28.72 -11.15
C ASN A 120 2.14 -29.16 -12.07
N THR A 121 1.99 -28.48 -13.20
CA THR A 121 0.90 -28.72 -14.14
C THR A 121 1.47 -28.85 -15.54
N THR A 122 0.95 -29.80 -16.31
CA THR A 122 1.15 -29.82 -17.75
C THR A 122 0.17 -28.83 -18.36
N GLU A 123 0.69 -27.78 -19.02
CA GLU A 123 -0.14 -26.98 -19.91
C GLU A 123 -0.77 -27.92 -20.94
N VAL A 124 -2.10 -27.85 -21.07
CA VAL A 124 -2.82 -28.60 -22.09
C VAL A 124 -2.63 -27.84 -23.40
N GLY A 125 -1.59 -28.19 -24.15
CA GLY A 125 -1.20 -27.54 -25.41
C GLY A 125 0.32 -27.48 -25.54
N THR A 126 0.83 -27.55 -26.76
CA THR A 126 2.26 -27.38 -27.06
C THR A 126 2.76 -26.09 -26.43
N ALA A 127 3.57 -26.23 -25.37
CA ALA A 127 4.10 -25.09 -24.64
C ALA A 127 4.81 -24.14 -25.63
N PRO A 128 4.38 -22.87 -25.76
CA PRO A 128 5.17 -21.89 -26.46
C PRO A 128 6.54 -21.85 -25.78
N ARG A 129 7.63 -21.88 -26.55
CA ARG A 129 8.99 -21.68 -26.03
C ARG A 129 9.25 -20.19 -26.00
N PRO A 130 9.05 -19.48 -24.85
CA PRO A 130 9.17 -18.02 -24.83
C PRO A 130 10.63 -17.68 -25.12
N ALA A 131 10.86 -16.84 -26.14
CA ALA A 131 12.20 -16.55 -26.67
C ALA A 131 13.07 -17.81 -26.98
N GLY A 132 12.46 -18.95 -27.31
CA GLY A 132 13.18 -20.20 -27.60
C GLY A 132 13.60 -21.01 -26.37
N GLU A 133 13.34 -20.52 -25.15
CA GLU A 133 13.64 -21.21 -23.90
C GLU A 133 12.60 -22.32 -23.60
N ALA A 134 13.06 -23.44 -23.05
CA ALA A 134 12.18 -24.49 -22.57
C ALA A 134 11.73 -24.19 -21.14
N CYS A 135 10.45 -24.41 -20.84
CA CYS A 135 9.91 -24.18 -19.51
C CYS A 135 8.94 -25.25 -19.04
N LYS A 136 8.67 -25.24 -17.72
CA LYS A 136 7.61 -26.03 -17.07
C LYS A 136 6.60 -25.09 -16.43
N TRP A 137 5.33 -25.38 -16.62
CA TRP A 137 4.24 -24.59 -16.06
C TRP A 137 3.91 -25.01 -14.63
N TRP A 138 3.66 -24.01 -13.81
CA TRP A 138 3.27 -24.14 -12.41
C TRP A 138 1.98 -23.36 -12.19
N GLU A 139 0.99 -23.99 -11.57
CA GLU A 139 -0.19 -23.29 -11.09
C GLU A 139 0.12 -22.70 -9.71
N VAL A 140 0.01 -21.38 -9.61
CA VAL A 140 0.16 -20.62 -8.38
C VAL A 140 -1.22 -20.47 -7.77
N ILE A 141 -1.49 -21.24 -6.71
CA ILE A 141 -2.79 -21.22 -6.02
C ILE A 141 -2.64 -20.36 -4.77
N ASP A 142 -3.25 -19.17 -4.82
CA ASP A 142 -3.49 -18.35 -3.64
C ASP A 142 -4.76 -18.87 -2.92
N LYS A 143 -4.65 -19.21 -1.64
CA LYS A 143 -5.74 -19.75 -0.78
C LYS A 143 -6.22 -21.17 -1.16
N PRO A 144 -5.43 -22.22 -0.84
CA PRO A 144 -5.78 -23.62 -1.12
C PRO A 144 -7.10 -24.10 -0.51
N GLU A 145 -7.58 -23.40 0.53
CA GLU A 145 -8.85 -23.70 1.21
C GLU A 145 -10.09 -23.44 0.34
N LEU A 146 -9.97 -22.61 -0.71
CA LEU A 146 -11.06 -22.27 -1.63
C LEU A 146 -11.17 -23.21 -2.85
N LYS A 147 -10.44 -24.34 -2.84
CA LYS A 147 -10.53 -25.47 -3.80
C LYS A 147 -10.98 -25.07 -5.22
N GLY A 148 -10.24 -24.19 -5.90
CA GLY A 148 -10.17 -24.06 -7.36
C GLY A 148 -11.47 -24.08 -8.18
N THR A 149 -12.63 -23.77 -7.59
CA THR A 149 -13.92 -23.95 -8.30
C THR A 149 -14.30 -22.68 -9.07
N PHE A 150 -13.78 -21.53 -8.66
CA PHE A 150 -14.05 -20.22 -9.24
C PHE A 150 -12.79 -19.35 -9.11
N GLY A 151 -12.21 -18.93 -10.24
CA GLY A 151 -10.90 -18.24 -10.35
C GLY A 151 -10.79 -16.88 -9.64
N PRO A 152 -9.64 -16.19 -9.76
CA PRO A 152 -8.62 -16.31 -10.82
C PRO A 152 -7.65 -17.50 -10.68
N PHE A 153 -7.13 -18.00 -11.81
CA PHE A 153 -6.07 -19.01 -11.87
C PHE A 153 -4.79 -18.36 -12.41
N ALA A 154 -3.69 -18.42 -11.66
CA ALA A 154 -2.40 -17.89 -12.06
C ALA A 154 -1.44 -19.02 -12.43
N TYR A 155 -0.74 -18.87 -13.55
CA TYR A 155 0.24 -19.81 -14.04
C TYR A 155 1.57 -19.11 -14.31
N SER A 156 2.67 -19.77 -13.95
CA SER A 156 4.04 -19.31 -14.21
C SER A 156 4.83 -20.40 -14.94
N CYS A 157 5.51 -20.03 -16.01
CA CYS A 157 6.36 -20.89 -16.85
C CYS A 157 7.81 -20.66 -16.43
N LEU A 158 8.43 -21.66 -15.79
CA LEU A 158 9.79 -21.54 -15.25
C LEU A 158 10.79 -22.30 -16.10
N SER A 159 11.95 -21.69 -16.35
CA SER A 159 13.11 -22.35 -16.94
C SER A 159 13.68 -23.44 -16.03
N HIS A 160 14.64 -24.21 -16.54
CA HIS A 160 15.31 -25.27 -15.76
C HIS A 160 16.04 -24.74 -14.51
N ASP A 161 16.54 -23.51 -14.58
CA ASP A 161 17.26 -22.78 -13.54
C ASP A 161 16.34 -21.87 -12.70
N GLY A 162 15.02 -21.99 -12.86
CA GLY A 162 14.03 -21.37 -11.97
C GLY A 162 13.65 -19.92 -12.33
N ILE A 163 14.04 -19.42 -13.49
CA ILE A 163 13.67 -18.09 -13.99
C ILE A 163 12.25 -18.13 -14.57
N GLU A 164 11.41 -17.14 -14.24
CA GLU A 164 10.08 -17.00 -14.83
C GLU A 164 10.18 -16.43 -16.26
N LEU A 165 9.68 -17.19 -17.22
CA LEU A 165 9.76 -16.88 -18.66
C LEU A 165 8.40 -16.43 -19.24
N ALA A 166 7.30 -16.79 -18.60
CA ALA A 166 5.98 -16.34 -18.97
C ALA A 166 5.01 -16.50 -17.80
N THR A 167 3.99 -15.66 -17.76
CA THR A 167 2.84 -15.80 -16.86
C THR A 167 1.54 -15.82 -17.65
N LYS A 168 0.54 -16.47 -17.08
CA LYS A 168 -0.82 -16.48 -17.64
C LYS A 168 -1.82 -16.44 -16.51
N GLN A 169 -2.69 -15.45 -16.55
CA GLN A 169 -3.84 -15.36 -15.67
C GLN A 169 -5.10 -15.74 -16.43
N LEU A 170 -5.93 -16.58 -15.82
CA LEU A 170 -7.21 -17.01 -16.38
C LEU A 170 -8.35 -16.66 -15.44
N ILE A 171 -9.45 -16.11 -16.00
CA ILE A 171 -10.72 -15.93 -15.28
C ILE A 171 -11.64 -17.15 -15.44
N LYS A 172 -12.84 -17.09 -14.86
CA LYS A 172 -13.85 -18.16 -14.95
C LYS A 172 -14.01 -18.60 -16.42
N ARG A 173 -14.09 -19.92 -16.65
CA ARG A 173 -14.11 -20.58 -17.97
C ARG A 173 -12.77 -20.61 -18.73
N LYS A 174 -11.64 -20.35 -18.05
CA LYS A 174 -10.28 -20.42 -18.61
C LYS A 174 -10.02 -19.42 -19.74
N GLU A 175 -10.77 -18.32 -19.75
CA GLU A 175 -10.52 -17.21 -20.68
C GLU A 175 -9.25 -16.46 -20.23
N PRO A 176 -8.28 -16.19 -21.13
CA PRO A 176 -7.10 -15.40 -20.81
C PRO A 176 -7.50 -14.02 -20.29
N TYR A 177 -6.95 -13.67 -19.14
CA TYR A 177 -7.14 -12.38 -18.49
C TYR A 177 -5.90 -11.53 -18.69
N GLY A 178 -4.71 -12.03 -18.35
CA GLY A 178 -3.46 -11.32 -18.64
C GLY A 178 -2.35 -12.31 -18.93
N GLU A 179 -1.33 -11.87 -19.66
CA GLU A 179 -0.16 -12.69 -19.92
C GLU A 179 1.12 -11.87 -19.99
N THR A 180 2.21 -12.50 -19.58
CA THR A 180 3.55 -11.99 -19.82
C THR A 180 4.35 -13.00 -20.64
N GLN A 181 5.18 -12.53 -21.57
CA GLN A 181 6.02 -13.39 -22.40
C GLN A 181 7.42 -12.84 -22.52
N LEU A 182 8.42 -13.71 -22.36
CA LEU A 182 9.83 -13.37 -22.57
C LEU A 182 10.12 -13.00 -24.03
N ILE A 183 10.81 -11.88 -24.21
CA ILE A 183 11.40 -11.44 -25.48
C ILE A 183 12.90 -11.74 -25.51
N LYS A 184 13.60 -11.47 -24.39
CA LYS A 184 15.06 -11.60 -24.29
C LYS A 184 15.47 -11.98 -22.88
N LEU A 185 16.41 -12.92 -22.75
CA LEU A 185 17.00 -13.34 -21.48
C LEU A 185 18.53 -13.32 -21.55
N GLU A 186 19.16 -12.69 -20.57
CA GLU A 186 20.61 -12.66 -20.38
C GLU A 186 20.96 -13.13 -18.98
N ARG A 187 21.61 -14.29 -18.87
CA ARG A 187 22.11 -14.84 -17.61
C ARG A 187 23.49 -14.26 -17.31
N THR A 188 23.52 -13.03 -16.81
CA THR A 188 24.73 -12.26 -16.54
C THR A 188 24.69 -11.71 -15.12
N SER A 189 25.85 -11.42 -14.54
CA SER A 189 25.92 -10.80 -13.22
C SER A 189 25.18 -9.46 -13.23
N VAL A 190 24.38 -9.24 -12.19
CA VAL A 190 23.66 -8.00 -11.94
C VAL A 190 24.25 -7.38 -10.68
N ALA A 191 24.57 -6.09 -10.71
CA ALA A 191 25.11 -5.44 -9.52
C ALA A 191 24.01 -5.28 -8.46
N GLU A 192 24.37 -5.40 -7.18
CA GLU A 192 23.41 -5.23 -6.09
C GLU A 192 22.68 -3.89 -6.18
N SER A 193 23.39 -2.80 -6.48
CA SER A 193 22.80 -1.47 -6.62
C SER A 193 21.70 -1.35 -7.69
N GLU A 194 21.67 -2.26 -8.67
CA GLU A 194 20.65 -2.28 -9.73
C GLU A 194 19.33 -2.91 -9.29
N VAL A 195 19.34 -3.71 -8.21
CA VAL A 195 18.13 -4.35 -7.66
C VAL A 195 17.68 -3.75 -6.33
N ARG A 196 18.38 -2.73 -5.82
CA ARG A 196 18.02 -2.02 -4.58
C ARG A 196 17.27 -0.71 -4.86
N PRO A 197 16.27 -0.38 -4.04
CA PRO A 197 15.59 0.90 -4.15
C PRO A 197 16.54 2.06 -3.81
N PRO A 198 16.41 3.22 -4.47
CA PRO A 198 17.18 4.43 -4.14
C PRO A 198 16.88 4.92 -2.72
N LYS A 199 17.92 5.34 -1.99
CA LYS A 199 17.81 5.83 -0.60
C LYS A 199 16.81 6.98 -0.44
N ARG A 200 16.73 7.87 -1.43
CA ARG A 200 15.83 9.03 -1.43
C ARG A 200 14.35 8.66 -1.27
N LEU A 201 13.94 7.45 -1.66
CA LEU A 201 12.57 6.96 -1.51
C LEU A 201 12.17 6.81 -0.03
N PHE A 202 13.15 6.63 0.86
CA PHE A 202 12.94 6.52 2.30
C PHE A 202 13.24 7.82 3.05
N ASP A 203 13.45 8.94 2.34
CA ASP A 203 13.62 10.26 2.95
C ASP A 203 12.25 10.94 3.13
N PRO A 204 11.78 11.19 4.37
CA PRO A 204 10.54 11.93 4.59
C PRO A 204 10.55 13.31 3.93
N ALA A 205 11.71 13.97 3.84
CA ALA A 205 11.81 15.29 3.23
C ALA A 205 11.52 15.24 1.73
N PHE A 206 11.79 14.14 1.03
CA PHE A 206 11.41 13.97 -0.37
C PHE A 206 9.89 14.01 -0.55
N TRP A 207 9.15 13.31 0.32
CA TRP A 207 7.70 13.18 0.25
C TRP A 207 6.93 14.35 0.85
N LEU A 208 7.48 15.00 1.87
CA LEU A 208 6.82 16.09 2.60
C LEU A 208 7.26 17.49 2.15
N LYS A 209 8.15 17.59 1.17
CA LYS A 209 8.56 18.88 0.60
C LYS A 209 7.34 19.57 -0.04
N PRO A 210 7.00 20.81 0.37
CA PRO A 210 5.96 21.59 -0.28
C PRO A 210 6.16 21.66 -1.80
N LEU A 211 5.12 21.27 -2.56
CA LEU A 211 5.15 21.33 -4.02
C LEU A 211 4.88 22.75 -4.56
N ARG A 212 4.26 23.59 -3.74
CA ARG A 212 3.83 24.95 -4.08
C ARG A 212 3.88 25.84 -2.85
N ASN A 213 3.79 27.15 -3.10
CA ASN A 213 3.58 28.12 -2.04
C ASN A 213 2.14 27.99 -1.53
N TYR A 214 1.99 27.59 -0.27
CA TYR A 214 0.70 27.55 0.39
C TYR A 214 0.30 28.94 0.88
N PRO A 215 -1.01 29.23 0.94
CA PRO A 215 -1.48 30.47 1.55
C PRO A 215 -1.04 30.52 3.02
N ASN A 216 -0.91 31.74 3.54
CA ASN A 216 -0.67 31.94 4.96
C ASN A 216 -1.76 31.26 5.78
N ARG A 217 -1.36 30.66 6.92
CA ARG A 217 -2.27 30.03 7.87
C ARG A 217 -3.42 30.98 8.26
N PRO A 218 -4.68 30.57 8.10
CA PRO A 218 -5.82 31.36 8.57
C PRO A 218 -5.77 31.60 10.08
N ALA A 219 -6.14 32.80 10.53
CA ALA A 219 -6.10 33.17 11.94
C ALA A 219 -6.99 32.30 12.84
N ASN A 220 -8.08 31.75 12.28
CA ASN A 220 -9.01 30.86 12.95
C ASN A 220 -8.57 29.38 12.96
N LEU A 221 -7.42 29.04 12.37
CA LEU A 221 -6.86 27.69 12.35
C LEU A 221 -5.45 27.68 12.98
N PRO A 222 -5.33 27.93 14.31
CA PRO A 222 -4.04 27.88 15.01
C PRO A 222 -3.41 26.49 14.92
N ASP A 223 -2.09 26.40 14.97
CA ASP A 223 -1.45 25.10 15.17
C ASP A 223 -1.85 24.51 16.53
N PHE A 224 -1.88 23.18 16.61
CA PHE A 224 -2.20 22.51 17.85
C PHE A 224 -1.52 21.14 17.95
N GLU A 225 -1.47 20.67 19.18
CA GLU A 225 -1.19 19.30 19.56
C GLU A 225 -2.33 18.79 20.43
N ALA A 226 -2.85 17.61 20.11
CA ALA A 226 -3.86 16.93 20.90
C ALA A 226 -3.42 15.50 21.20
N ARG A 227 -3.70 15.06 22.42
CA ARG A 227 -3.47 13.70 22.88
C ARG A 227 -4.80 13.10 23.27
N MET A 228 -5.11 11.95 22.69
CA MET A 228 -6.38 11.25 22.85
C MET A 228 -6.11 9.81 23.27
N ILE A 229 -7.03 9.24 24.06
CA ILE A 229 -6.94 7.85 24.49
C ILE A 229 -8.21 7.11 24.12
N ASP A 230 -8.04 5.86 23.71
CA ASP A 230 -9.05 4.81 23.81
C ASP A 230 -8.47 3.74 24.75
N GLY A 231 -9.30 2.89 25.37
CA GLY A 231 -8.89 2.04 26.51
C GLY A 231 -7.64 1.16 26.29
N ARG A 232 -7.17 0.98 25.05
CA ARG A 232 -5.98 0.20 24.68
C ARG A 232 -5.02 0.90 23.73
N SER A 233 -5.27 2.15 23.35
CA SER A 233 -4.50 2.87 22.33
C SER A 233 -4.41 4.35 22.66
N GLU A 234 -3.28 4.95 22.29
CA GLU A 234 -3.06 6.38 22.41
C GLU A 234 -2.91 6.99 21.02
N LYS A 235 -3.54 8.14 20.82
CA LYS A 235 -3.50 8.90 19.57
C LYS A 235 -2.96 10.30 19.82
N ARG A 236 -1.91 10.66 19.08
CA ARG A 236 -1.31 12.00 19.04
C ARG A 236 -1.67 12.66 17.71
N VAL A 237 -2.18 13.89 17.77
CA VAL A 237 -2.58 14.67 16.59
C VAL A 237 -1.84 15.99 16.60
N LEU A 238 -1.19 16.35 15.50
CA LEU A 238 -0.55 17.67 15.33
C LEU A 238 -1.11 18.38 14.11
N ARG A 239 -1.16 19.70 14.17
CA ARG A 239 -1.43 20.57 13.01
C ARG A 239 -0.34 21.63 12.88
N HIS A 240 0.21 21.75 11.69
CA HIS A 240 1.10 22.80 11.22
C HIS A 240 0.59 23.18 9.83
N TYR A 241 -0.30 24.15 9.73
CA TYR A 241 -1.03 24.38 8.48
C TYR A 241 -0.11 24.51 7.25
N PRO A 242 -0.40 23.84 6.12
CA PRO A 242 -1.59 23.01 5.83
C PRO A 242 -1.45 21.53 6.22
N TRP A 243 -0.40 21.15 6.94
CA TRP A 243 -0.13 19.78 7.33
C TRP A 243 -0.90 19.35 8.56
N ARG A 244 -1.31 18.09 8.54
CA ARG A 244 -1.88 17.39 9.68
C ARG A 244 -1.17 16.07 9.86
N TYR A 245 -0.96 15.71 11.12
CA TYR A 245 -0.27 14.53 11.55
C TYR A 245 -1.17 13.78 12.53
N GLU A 246 -1.24 12.47 12.39
CA GLU A 246 -1.88 11.55 13.33
C GLU A 246 -0.99 10.33 13.55
N GLU A 247 -0.66 10.06 14.81
CA GLU A 247 0.03 8.85 15.24
C GLU A 247 -0.84 8.13 16.26
N GLU A 248 -1.02 6.84 16.07
CA GLU A 248 -1.78 5.94 16.91
C GLU A 248 -0.89 4.77 17.32
N ARG A 249 -0.82 4.49 18.61
CA ARG A 249 -0.07 3.35 19.15
C ARG A 249 -0.97 2.52 20.06
N GLY A 250 -1.21 1.29 19.64
CA GLY A 250 -1.95 0.29 20.40
C GLY A 250 -1.04 -0.51 21.34
N SER A 251 -1.57 -0.88 22.50
CA SER A 251 -0.92 -1.79 23.46
C SER A 251 -0.65 -3.20 22.91
N ASP A 252 -1.29 -3.57 21.81
CA ASP A 252 -1.08 -4.83 21.08
C ASP A 252 0.00 -4.73 19.99
N GLY A 253 0.72 -3.61 19.92
CA GLY A 253 1.78 -3.36 18.94
C GLY A 253 1.26 -2.83 17.60
N ARG A 254 -0.04 -2.54 17.46
CA ARG A 254 -0.56 -1.81 16.31
C ARG A 254 0.02 -0.39 16.29
N VAL A 255 0.39 0.06 15.09
CA VAL A 255 0.83 1.43 14.85
C VAL A 255 0.08 1.96 13.65
N GLY A 256 -0.56 3.11 13.80
CA GLY A 256 -1.06 3.92 12.70
C GLY A 256 -0.28 5.22 12.67
N PHE A 257 0.20 5.62 11.51
CA PHE A 257 0.88 6.89 11.31
C PHE A 257 0.35 7.50 10.02
N SER A 258 0.02 8.78 10.02
CA SER A 258 -0.28 9.52 8.81
C SER A 258 0.11 10.97 8.97
N VAL A 259 0.79 11.50 7.96
CA VAL A 259 0.96 12.93 7.77
C VAL A 259 0.44 13.27 6.37
N TRP A 260 -0.37 14.30 6.26
CA TRP A 260 -0.93 14.72 4.99
C TRP A 260 -1.11 16.22 4.90
N ASN A 261 -1.06 16.72 3.69
CA ASN A 261 -1.37 18.10 3.36
C ASN A 261 -2.89 18.23 3.20
N MET A 262 -3.52 19.14 3.94
CA MET A 262 -4.96 19.36 3.87
C MET A 262 -5.42 20.09 2.61
N LEU A 263 -4.50 20.64 1.82
CA LEU A 263 -4.78 21.37 0.59
C LEU A 263 -4.40 20.60 -0.68
N ASP A 264 -3.58 19.56 -0.55
CA ASP A 264 -2.96 18.84 -1.66
C ASP A 264 -3.04 17.32 -1.45
N ASP A 265 -3.00 16.57 -2.54
CA ASP A 265 -2.85 15.11 -2.48
C ASP A 265 -1.37 14.77 -2.25
N GLN A 266 -0.88 15.10 -1.06
CA GLN A 266 0.47 14.83 -0.57
C GLN A 266 0.38 14.21 0.82
N ARG A 267 0.85 12.97 0.96
CA ARG A 267 0.70 12.18 2.18
C ARG A 267 1.80 11.16 2.38
N LEU A 268 2.02 10.78 3.63
CA LEU A 268 2.81 9.64 4.04
C LEU A 268 2.07 8.90 5.17
N THR A 269 1.81 7.62 4.97
CA THR A 269 1.04 6.78 5.88
C THR A 269 1.81 5.49 6.17
N VAL A 270 1.79 5.05 7.42
CA VAL A 270 2.34 3.76 7.86
C VAL A 270 1.31 3.04 8.71
N GLY A 271 1.11 1.76 8.45
CA GLY A 271 0.20 0.91 9.21
C GLY A 271 0.88 -0.40 9.59
N TYR A 272 0.94 -0.71 10.88
CA TYR A 272 1.39 -2.00 11.41
C TYR A 272 0.21 -2.74 12.05
N SER A 273 -0.04 -3.93 11.54
CA SER A 273 -0.90 -4.93 12.15
C SER A 273 -0.10 -6.19 12.47
N LYS A 274 -0.73 -7.14 13.17
CA LYS A 274 -0.11 -8.43 13.50
C LYS A 274 0.38 -9.20 12.27
N ASN A 275 -0.30 -9.05 11.14
CA ASN A 275 -0.08 -9.89 9.96
C ASN A 275 0.47 -9.11 8.76
N GLU A 276 0.43 -7.78 8.81
CA GLU A 276 0.74 -6.94 7.66
C GLU A 276 1.32 -5.62 8.13
N ARG A 277 2.34 -5.17 7.41
CA ARG A 277 2.87 -3.81 7.48
C ARG A 277 2.72 -3.17 6.11
N HIS A 278 2.24 -1.95 6.12
CA HIS A 278 2.04 -1.17 4.92
C HIS A 278 2.63 0.23 5.09
N PHE A 279 3.28 0.72 4.05
CA PHE A 279 3.74 2.09 3.91
C PHE A 279 3.16 2.63 2.62
N GLU A 280 2.68 3.86 2.64
CA GLU A 280 2.26 4.60 1.46
C GLU A 280 2.85 6.01 1.52
N ALA A 281 3.44 6.48 0.43
CA ALA A 281 3.73 7.88 0.24
C ALA A 281 3.25 8.33 -1.14
N ARG A 282 2.72 9.54 -1.18
CA ARG A 282 2.11 10.10 -2.38
C ARG A 282 2.32 11.60 -2.43
N ARG A 283 2.47 12.12 -3.64
CA ARG A 283 2.56 13.55 -3.96
C ARG A 283 1.88 13.81 -5.30
N SER A 284 1.15 14.91 -5.39
CA SER A 284 0.48 15.31 -6.63
C SER A 284 1.49 15.58 -7.74
N SER A 285 1.10 15.28 -8.99
CA SER A 285 1.80 15.80 -10.17
C SER A 285 1.78 17.34 -10.16
N ILE A 286 2.88 17.97 -10.62
CA ILE A 286 2.98 19.44 -10.71
C ILE A 286 1.94 20.00 -11.70
N GLY A 287 1.65 19.25 -12.77
CA GLY A 287 0.65 19.61 -13.80
C GLY A 287 -0.79 19.38 -13.35
N PHE A 288 -1.00 18.47 -12.40
CA PHE A 288 -2.31 18.21 -11.81
C PHE A 288 -2.60 19.25 -10.73
N ARG A 289 -3.20 20.37 -11.15
CA ARG A 289 -4.12 21.08 -10.26
C ARG A 289 -5.26 20.11 -9.98
N SER A 290 -5.18 19.44 -8.85
CA SER A 290 -6.36 18.84 -8.24
C SER A 290 -7.45 19.93 -8.26
N SER A 291 -8.43 19.77 -9.16
CA SER A 291 -9.67 20.55 -9.15
C SER A 291 -10.61 20.05 -8.06
N SER A 292 -10.09 19.20 -7.17
CA SER A 292 -10.85 18.42 -6.22
C SER A 292 -9.95 18.15 -5.02
N ASN A 293 -10.23 18.81 -3.90
CA ASN A 293 -9.74 18.53 -2.56
C ASN A 293 -9.65 17.00 -2.30
N LEU A 294 -8.55 16.37 -2.74
CA LEU A 294 -8.38 14.92 -2.73
C LEU A 294 -7.83 14.52 -1.37
N THR A 295 -8.66 14.73 -0.35
CA THR A 295 -8.77 13.96 0.89
C THR A 295 -10.05 14.34 1.66
N VAL A 296 -11.13 14.62 0.94
CA VAL A 296 -12.48 14.30 1.40
C VAL A 296 -13.21 13.73 0.19
N ILE A 297 -13.42 12.41 0.20
CA ILE A 297 -14.38 11.76 -0.69
C ILE A 297 -15.72 12.45 -0.47
N GLU A 298 -16.15 13.27 -1.44
CA GLU A 298 -17.52 13.69 -1.83
C GLU A 298 -18.58 14.09 -0.79
N ILE A 299 -18.31 14.08 0.51
CA ILE A 299 -19.20 14.60 1.54
C ILE A 299 -18.31 15.32 2.55
N GLY A 300 -18.27 16.65 2.47
CA GLY A 300 -17.71 17.46 3.55
C GLY A 300 -18.32 17.05 4.90
N PRO A 301 -17.63 17.29 6.03
CA PRO A 301 -18.12 16.87 7.34
C PRO A 301 -19.59 17.23 7.51
N THR A 302 -20.46 16.22 7.65
CA THR A 302 -21.91 16.44 7.75
C THR A 302 -22.23 16.81 9.19
N ASP A 303 -22.74 18.02 9.40
CA ASP A 303 -23.14 18.49 10.73
C ASP A 303 -24.29 17.61 11.26
N LEU A 304 -24.03 16.93 12.37
CA LEU A 304 -24.98 16.06 13.05
C LEU A 304 -25.96 16.82 13.95
N LYS A 305 -25.87 18.17 13.99
CA LYS A 305 -26.67 19.08 14.83
C LYS A 305 -26.64 18.70 16.30
N LYS A 306 -25.54 18.07 16.72
CA LYS A 306 -25.29 17.62 18.09
C LYS A 306 -24.10 18.40 18.62
N SER A 307 -24.24 18.94 19.83
CA SER A 307 -23.14 19.58 20.55
C SER A 307 -22.57 18.64 21.60
N GLY A 308 -21.32 18.87 21.97
CA GLY A 308 -20.63 18.17 23.04
C GLY A 308 -19.77 19.14 23.85
N ARG A 309 -19.32 18.68 25.01
CA ARG A 309 -18.35 19.41 25.83
C ARG A 309 -17.33 18.44 26.42
N TYR A 310 -16.06 18.69 26.16
CA TYR A 310 -14.95 17.86 26.62
C TYR A 310 -13.78 18.77 26.99
N LEU A 311 -13.01 18.43 28.02
CA LEU A 311 -11.93 19.28 28.54
C LEU A 311 -12.37 20.73 28.85
N GLY A 312 -13.66 20.93 29.17
CA GLY A 312 -14.24 22.27 29.41
C GLY A 312 -14.58 23.07 28.15
N GLU A 313 -14.19 22.60 26.96
CA GLU A 313 -14.42 23.24 25.66
C GLU A 313 -15.67 22.68 24.97
N SER A 314 -16.39 23.56 24.26
CA SER A 314 -17.55 23.18 23.45
C SER A 314 -17.11 22.67 22.08
N CYS A 315 -17.78 21.65 21.57
CA CYS A 315 -17.58 21.11 20.23
C CYS A 315 -18.92 20.79 19.55
N ALA A 316 -18.89 20.75 18.22
CA ALA A 316 -20.00 20.28 17.38
C ALA A 316 -19.63 18.95 16.72
N TRP A 317 -20.61 18.07 16.59
CA TRP A 317 -20.41 16.74 16.02
C TRP A 317 -20.58 16.76 14.50
N PHE A 318 -19.63 16.17 13.82
CA PHE A 318 -19.63 16.01 12.38
C PHE A 318 -19.40 14.56 12.02
N GLU A 319 -20.13 14.04 11.05
CA GLU A 319 -19.78 12.80 10.38
C GLU A 319 -18.72 13.10 9.32
N THR A 320 -17.51 12.60 9.53
CA THR A 320 -16.35 12.85 8.67
C THR A 320 -16.18 11.80 7.59
N THR A 321 -16.78 10.62 7.78
CA THR A 321 -16.74 9.55 6.80
C THR A 321 -17.97 8.67 6.96
N HIS A 322 -18.62 8.36 5.83
CA HIS A 322 -19.77 7.48 5.76
C HIS A 322 -19.50 6.35 4.76
N TYR A 323 -19.47 5.12 5.24
CA TYR A 323 -19.45 3.90 4.42
C TYR A 323 -20.70 3.06 4.74
N ALA A 324 -21.11 2.20 3.81
CA ALA A 324 -22.33 1.39 3.96
C ALA A 324 -22.37 0.59 5.28
N ASP A 325 -21.23 0.15 5.80
CA ASP A 325 -21.12 -0.69 7.00
C ASP A 325 -20.26 -0.08 8.13
N ALA A 326 -19.82 1.17 7.99
CA ALA A 326 -19.00 1.86 8.99
C ALA A 326 -19.06 3.39 8.85
N GLY A 327 -18.92 4.11 9.96
CA GLY A 327 -18.87 5.57 9.99
C GLY A 327 -17.82 6.09 10.97
N ARG A 328 -17.36 7.32 10.73
CA ARG A 328 -16.51 8.08 11.64
C ARG A 328 -17.17 9.41 11.94
N SER A 329 -17.34 9.71 13.22
CA SER A 329 -17.88 10.98 13.71
C SER A 329 -16.88 11.64 14.65
N GLU A 330 -16.74 12.96 14.54
CA GLU A 330 -15.82 13.74 15.35
C GLU A 330 -16.53 14.91 16.02
N CYS A 331 -16.26 15.13 17.30
CA CYS A 331 -16.66 16.35 18.00
C CYS A 331 -15.55 17.39 17.87
N LEU A 332 -15.73 18.35 16.96
CA LEU A 332 -14.74 19.36 16.59
C LEU A 332 -15.00 20.69 17.29
N THR A 333 -13.94 21.31 17.81
CA THR A 333 -13.96 22.72 18.22
C THR A 333 -14.09 23.65 17.00
N PRO A 334 -14.43 24.94 17.17
CA PRO A 334 -14.51 25.90 16.06
C PRO A 334 -13.21 26.05 15.26
N ASP A 335 -12.07 25.81 15.90
CA ASP A 335 -10.75 25.81 15.28
C ASP A 335 -10.34 24.43 14.73
N GLY A 336 -11.21 23.43 14.73
CA GLY A 336 -10.99 22.13 14.07
C GLY A 336 -10.19 21.10 14.86
N VAL A 337 -10.08 21.24 16.18
CA VAL A 337 -9.49 20.23 17.07
C VAL A 337 -10.55 19.19 17.42
N ALA A 338 -10.25 17.91 17.22
CA ALA A 338 -11.14 16.82 17.64
C ALA A 338 -11.00 16.58 19.16
N LEU A 339 -12.09 16.73 19.89
CA LEU A 339 -12.16 16.41 21.32
C LEU A 339 -12.66 15.00 21.59
N LYS A 340 -13.41 14.42 20.64
CA LYS A 340 -13.84 13.02 20.67
C LYS A 340 -13.98 12.50 19.25
N VAL A 341 -13.57 11.25 19.03
CA VAL A 341 -13.77 10.52 17.78
C VAL A 341 -14.56 9.26 18.11
N GLU A 342 -15.67 9.04 17.39
CA GLU A 342 -16.50 7.86 17.49
C GLU A 342 -16.46 7.09 16.17
N PHE A 343 -16.20 5.80 16.26
CA PHE A 343 -16.27 4.87 15.14
C PHE A 343 -17.48 3.97 15.30
N SER A 344 -18.36 3.99 14.30
CA SER A 344 -19.45 3.04 14.18
C SER A 344 -19.07 1.98 13.17
N SER A 345 -19.24 0.70 13.51
CA SER A 345 -19.17 -0.41 12.57
C SER A 345 -20.18 -1.48 12.96
N TRP A 346 -20.80 -2.13 11.97
CA TRP A 346 -21.69 -3.27 12.21
C TRP A 346 -20.93 -4.48 12.79
N VAL A 347 -19.64 -4.62 12.50
CA VAL A 347 -18.85 -5.84 12.75
C VAL A 347 -17.98 -5.76 14.03
N GLY A 348 -18.01 -4.65 14.75
CA GLY A 348 -17.30 -4.50 16.03
C GLY A 348 -17.34 -3.09 16.60
N LEU A 349 -16.86 -2.95 17.84
CA LEU A 349 -16.57 -1.64 18.43
C LEU A 349 -15.31 -1.11 17.77
N GLY A 350 -15.44 -0.06 16.95
CA GLY A 350 -14.28 0.73 16.55
C GLY A 350 -13.68 1.46 17.76
N GLU A 351 -12.42 1.90 17.65
CA GLU A 351 -11.69 2.52 18.76
C GLU A 351 -12.16 3.96 18.96
N ASN A 352 -12.78 4.25 20.12
CA ASN A 352 -13.38 5.55 20.39
C ASN A 352 -12.40 6.42 21.19
N TYR A 353 -11.85 7.44 20.55
CA TYR A 353 -10.85 8.30 21.18
C TYR A 353 -11.49 9.48 21.90
N THR A 354 -11.06 9.76 23.12
CA THR A 354 -11.40 11.00 23.85
C THR A 354 -10.13 11.79 24.12
N ALA A 355 -10.15 13.08 23.80
CA ALA A 355 -9.03 13.98 24.10
C ALA A 355 -8.85 14.10 25.61
N VAL A 356 -7.61 13.91 26.05
CA VAL A 356 -7.18 14.10 27.44
C VAL A 356 -6.32 15.35 27.60
N GLU A 357 -5.79 15.88 26.50
CA GLU A 357 -4.95 17.07 26.48
C GLU A 357 -5.01 17.75 25.12
N VAL A 358 -5.12 19.08 25.12
CA VAL A 358 -5.08 19.92 23.93
C VAL A 358 -4.18 21.13 24.21
N LYS A 359 -3.22 21.39 23.32
CA LYS A 359 -2.30 22.53 23.37
C LYS A 359 -2.38 23.29 22.06
N ARG A 360 -2.84 24.55 22.10
CA ARG A 360 -2.80 25.47 20.95
C ARG A 360 -1.46 26.19 20.96
N ARG A 361 -0.52 25.67 20.18
CA ARG A 361 0.87 26.15 20.11
C ARG A 361 1.37 26.03 18.67
N PRO A 362 2.35 26.86 18.25
CA PRO A 362 3.11 26.58 17.04
C PRO A 362 3.67 25.14 17.06
N VAL A 363 3.55 24.45 15.94
CA VAL A 363 4.15 23.13 15.71
C VAL A 363 5.22 23.31 14.62
N ASP A 364 6.42 22.78 14.84
CA ASP A 364 7.47 22.76 13.81
C ASP A 364 7.19 21.61 12.83
N LEU A 365 7.42 21.83 11.53
CA LEU A 365 7.28 20.78 10.51
C LEU A 365 8.17 19.57 10.81
N LYS A 366 9.31 19.76 11.49
CA LYS A 366 10.18 18.67 11.97
C LYS A 366 9.49 17.73 12.95
N GLU A 367 8.49 18.20 13.70
CA GLU A 367 7.70 17.36 14.61
C GLU A 367 6.73 16.44 13.87
N MET A 368 6.53 16.65 12.56
CA MET A 368 5.65 15.83 11.71
C MET A 368 6.38 14.73 10.95
N ILE A 369 7.70 14.67 11.09
CA ILE A 369 8.53 13.64 10.44
C ILE A 369 8.24 12.29 11.11
N PRO A 370 8.03 11.21 10.33
CA PRO A 370 7.87 9.88 10.89
C PRO A 370 9.08 9.50 11.77
N PRO A 371 8.84 8.88 12.94
CA PRO A 371 9.92 8.26 13.71
C PRO A 371 10.77 7.32 12.83
N PRO A 372 12.11 7.30 12.99
CA PRO A 372 13.00 6.52 12.12
C PRO A 372 12.60 5.06 11.99
N GLU A 373 12.08 4.44 13.05
CA GLU A 373 11.65 3.04 13.02
C GLU A 373 10.53 2.76 11.99
N LEU A 374 9.76 3.78 11.61
CA LEU A 374 8.65 3.64 10.66
C LEU A 374 9.08 3.75 9.19
N ILE A 375 10.22 4.38 8.90
CA ILE A 375 10.67 4.68 7.54
C ILE A 375 12.07 4.18 7.20
N ASP A 376 12.90 3.82 8.17
CA ASP A 376 14.23 3.26 7.93
C ASP A 376 14.13 2.03 7.00
N PRO A 377 14.84 2.00 5.85
CA PRO A 377 14.80 0.87 4.93
C PRO A 377 15.01 -0.49 5.60
N SER A 378 15.88 -0.53 6.62
CA SER A 378 16.21 -1.75 7.36
C SER A 378 15.03 -2.28 8.19
N SER A 379 14.11 -1.42 8.67
CA SER A 379 12.92 -1.85 9.40
C SER A 379 11.92 -2.59 8.49
N TRP A 380 12.00 -2.32 7.19
CA TRP A 380 11.23 -2.97 6.14
C TRP A 380 11.95 -4.20 5.56
N GLY A 381 13.27 -4.25 5.64
CA GLY A 381 14.12 -5.35 5.15
C GLY A 381 14.86 -5.02 3.85
N PHE A 382 14.91 -3.75 3.47
CA PHE A 382 15.66 -3.27 2.32
C PHE A 382 17.07 -2.82 2.72
N THR A 383 18.03 -3.06 1.84
CA THR A 383 19.20 -2.19 1.68
C THR A 383 18.94 -1.25 0.50
N VAL A 384 19.60 -0.10 0.49
CA VAL A 384 19.34 0.97 -0.50
C VAL A 384 20.57 1.24 -1.35
N SER A 385 20.34 1.71 -2.57
CA SER A 385 21.37 2.30 -3.43
C SER A 385 21.50 3.81 -3.18
N ASP A 386 22.68 4.36 -3.47
CA ASP A 386 22.98 5.79 -3.34
C ASP A 386 22.25 6.65 -4.38
#